data_AF-A0AAF3E9A4-F1
#
_entry.id   AF-A0AAF3E9A4-F1
#
_cell.length_a   1.000
_cell.length_b   1.000
_cell.length_c   1.000
_cell.angle_alpha   90.00
_cell.angle_beta   90.00
_cell.angle_gamma   90.00
#
_symmetry.space_group_name_H-M   'P 1'
#
loop_
_entity.id
_entity.type
_entity.pdbx_description
1 polymer ?
#
loop_
_entity_poly.entity_id
_entity_poly.type
_entity_poly.pdbx_seq_one_letter_code
_entity_poly.pdbx_strand_id
1 'polypeptide(L)'
;MIVTKSGRRMFPTLQMTVTGLQLHSLYSFIVDLKCVDQKRYRYSFHQSKWIATGPGEPELPSRVFLHPDSPAPGRHWMKGPISFDKIKLTNNQMDTRGHIIVNSMHKYQPQISILKHNSVEKRETFSFPETTFIAVTAYQNHRITSLKIERNPFAKGFREGDVDDEMRGHLNLFKPFFSSISSHFQYS
;
A
#
# COMPACT_ATOMS: atom_id res chain seq x y z
N MET A 1 -1.12 2.87 -4.18
CA MET A 1 -2.01 2.01 -3.38
C MET A 1 -3.14 2.83 -2.81
N ILE A 2 -4.34 2.26 -2.65
CA ILE A 2 -5.46 2.95 -1.99
C ILE A 2 -5.18 3.05 -0.50
N VAL A 3 -5.49 4.20 0.10
CA VAL A 3 -5.43 4.45 1.54
C VAL A 3 -6.80 4.92 2.03
N THR A 4 -7.16 4.56 3.25
CA THR A 4 -8.46 4.92 3.85
C THR A 4 -8.30 5.21 5.34
N LYS A 5 -9.22 5.98 5.93
CA LYS A 5 -9.23 6.24 7.38
C LYS A 5 -9.26 4.95 8.22
N SER A 6 -9.99 3.93 7.76
CA SER A 6 -10.13 2.64 8.46
C SER A 6 -8.97 1.67 8.21
N GLY A 7 -8.01 2.00 7.34
CA GLY A 7 -6.91 1.13 6.94
C GLY A 7 -7.28 0.22 5.76
N ARG A 8 -6.50 0.27 4.67
CA ARG A 8 -6.71 -0.53 3.46
C ARG A 8 -5.57 -1.53 3.25
N ARG A 9 -5.90 -2.78 2.95
CA ARG A 9 -4.89 -3.80 2.59
C ARG A 9 -4.19 -3.43 1.28
N MET A 10 -2.90 -3.77 1.20
CA MET A 10 -2.15 -3.66 -0.05
C MET A 10 -2.65 -4.69 -1.07
N PHE A 11 -2.59 -4.33 -2.34
CA PHE A 11 -2.74 -5.27 -3.45
C PHE A 11 -1.85 -4.82 -4.61
N PRO A 12 -1.02 -5.69 -5.23
CA PRO A 12 -0.76 -7.07 -4.80
C PRO A 12 -0.20 -7.12 -3.38
N THR A 13 -0.40 -8.25 -2.71
CA THR A 13 0.18 -8.50 -1.40
C THR A 13 1.69 -8.57 -1.53
N LEU A 14 2.41 -7.95 -0.59
CA LEU A 14 3.86 -8.08 -0.51
C LEU A 14 4.21 -9.49 -0.04
N GLN A 15 5.02 -10.20 -0.82
CA GLN A 15 5.48 -11.56 -0.50
C GLN A 15 6.97 -11.67 -0.80
N MET A 16 7.67 -12.49 -0.02
CA MET A 16 9.08 -12.81 -0.26
C MET A 16 9.38 -14.28 0.07
N THR A 17 10.43 -14.81 -0.51
CA THR A 17 11.04 -16.08 -0.09
C THR A 17 12.43 -15.79 0.43
N VAL A 18 12.81 -16.43 1.52
CA VAL A 18 14.12 -16.26 2.16
C VAL A 18 14.84 -17.60 2.26
N THR A 19 16.16 -17.56 2.08
CA THR A 19 17.08 -18.70 2.23
C THR A 19 18.32 -18.25 2.99
N GLY A 20 19.06 -19.19 3.58
CA GLY A 20 20.35 -18.90 4.24
C GLY A 20 20.28 -18.41 5.69
N LEU A 21 19.09 -18.40 6.32
CA LEU A 21 18.96 -18.12 7.75
C LEU A 21 19.50 -19.28 8.60
N GLN A 22 20.02 -18.98 9.79
CA GLN A 22 20.42 -20.01 10.74
C GLN A 22 19.18 -20.70 11.33
N LEU A 23 19.10 -22.03 11.20
CA LEU A 23 17.90 -22.83 11.47
C LEU A 23 17.30 -22.63 12.87
N HIS A 24 18.14 -22.40 13.88
CA HIS A 24 17.74 -22.30 15.28
C HIS A 24 17.81 -20.88 15.85
N SER A 25 18.36 -19.91 15.11
CA SER A 25 18.32 -18.51 15.52
C SER A 25 16.92 -17.92 15.32
N LEU A 26 16.51 -17.04 16.22
CA LEU A 26 15.24 -16.32 16.13
C LEU A 26 15.38 -15.08 15.25
N TYR A 27 14.38 -14.87 14.39
CA TYR A 27 14.30 -13.73 13.50
C TYR A 27 12.92 -13.07 13.60
N SER A 28 12.90 -11.74 13.49
CA SER A 28 11.68 -10.96 13.26
C SER A 28 11.72 -10.33 11.88
N PHE A 29 10.58 -10.33 11.19
CA PHE A 29 10.41 -9.68 9.90
C PHE A 29 9.55 -8.44 10.07
N ILE A 30 10.07 -7.30 9.61
CA ILE A 30 9.44 -6.00 9.75
C ILE A 30 9.30 -5.36 8.38
N VAL A 31 8.20 -4.66 8.14
CA VAL A 31 8.01 -3.84 6.93
C VAL A 31 7.75 -2.40 7.33
N ASP A 32 8.50 -1.48 6.76
CA ASP A 32 8.22 -0.05 6.80
C ASP A 32 8.17 0.54 5.38
N LEU A 33 7.72 1.79 5.28
CA LEU A 33 7.56 2.49 4.02
C LEU A 33 8.43 3.73 4.02
N LYS A 34 9.49 3.72 3.19
CA LYS A 34 10.34 4.88 2.99
C LYS A 34 9.72 5.82 1.97
N CYS A 35 9.64 7.11 2.28
CA CYS A 35 9.30 8.13 1.28
C CYS A 35 10.41 8.19 0.21
N VAL A 36 10.05 8.03 -1.07
CA VAL A 36 11.05 7.99 -2.17
C VAL A 36 11.59 9.38 -2.45
N ASP A 37 10.72 10.37 -2.43
CA ASP A 37 11.07 11.78 -2.60
C ASP A 37 10.14 12.66 -1.77
N GLN A 38 10.66 13.82 -1.34
CA GLN A 38 9.88 14.84 -0.63
C GLN A 38 9.07 15.67 -1.62
N LYS A 39 8.29 15.00 -2.48
CA LYS A 39 7.47 15.61 -3.53
C LYS A 39 6.02 15.15 -3.44
N ARG A 40 5.10 16.09 -3.64
CA ARG A 40 3.69 15.80 -3.83
C ARG A 40 3.40 15.63 -5.32
N TYR A 41 2.64 14.59 -5.67
CA TYR A 41 2.28 14.28 -7.05
C TYR A 41 0.82 14.63 -7.35
N ARG A 42 0.52 14.90 -8.62
CA ARG A 42 -0.83 14.79 -9.18
C ARG A 42 -0.81 13.92 -10.43
N TYR A 43 -1.93 13.27 -10.72
CA TYR A 43 -2.10 12.62 -12.00
C TYR A 43 -2.63 13.63 -13.02
N SER A 44 -1.99 13.67 -14.18
CA SER A 44 -2.38 14.47 -15.33
C SER A 44 -3.16 13.59 -16.29
N PHE A 45 -4.48 13.75 -16.34
CA PHE A 45 -5.36 12.91 -17.17
C PHE A 45 -5.10 13.09 -18.66
N HIS A 46 -4.87 14.33 -19.12
CA HIS A 46 -4.58 14.60 -20.53
C HIS A 46 -3.24 14.02 -20.99
N GLN A 47 -2.25 13.96 -20.10
CA GLN A 47 -0.93 13.37 -20.41
C GLN A 47 -0.80 11.92 -19.94
N SER A 48 -1.83 11.36 -19.31
CA SER A 48 -1.82 10.03 -18.69
C SER A 48 -0.59 9.75 -17.80
N LYS A 49 -0.08 10.76 -17.08
CA LYS A 49 1.18 10.66 -16.33
C LYS A 49 1.13 11.30 -14.95
N TRP A 50 1.98 10.84 -14.05
CA TRP A 50 2.22 11.48 -12.76
C TRP A 50 3.15 12.69 -12.92
N ILE A 51 2.77 13.81 -12.31
CA ILE A 51 3.52 15.07 -12.35
C ILE A 51 3.76 15.53 -10.92
N ALA A 52 4.99 15.91 -10.58
CA ALA A 52 5.30 16.53 -9.30
C ALA A 52 4.75 17.97 -9.30
N THR A 53 3.99 18.33 -8.25
CA THR A 53 3.29 19.62 -8.16
C THR A 53 3.91 20.57 -7.15
N GLY A 54 4.84 20.09 -6.33
CA GLY A 54 5.47 20.90 -5.28
C GLY A 54 6.17 20.05 -4.23
N PRO A 55 6.64 20.69 -3.14
CA PRO A 55 7.23 19.98 -2.01
C PRO A 55 6.19 19.04 -1.37
N GLY A 56 6.69 17.92 -0.87
CA GLY A 56 5.89 16.97 -0.11
C GLY A 56 5.49 17.50 1.27
N GLU A 57 4.49 16.86 1.86
CA GLU A 57 4.17 17.03 3.27
C GLU A 57 5.27 16.39 4.14
N PRO A 58 5.56 16.92 5.34
CA PRO A 58 6.55 16.33 6.24
C PRO A 58 6.34 14.83 6.44
N GLU A 59 7.44 14.09 6.45
CA GLU A 59 7.42 12.65 6.69
C GLU A 59 6.92 12.39 8.12
N LEU A 60 5.89 11.56 8.22
CA LEU A 60 5.32 11.15 9.50
C LEU A 60 6.27 10.17 10.20
N PRO A 61 6.20 10.04 11.54
CA PRO A 61 6.98 9.04 12.25
C PRO A 61 6.77 7.66 11.62
N SER A 62 7.86 7.04 11.17
CA SER A 62 7.81 5.75 10.47
C SER A 62 7.14 4.71 11.39
N ARG A 63 5.97 4.23 10.98
CA ARG A 63 5.33 3.09 11.62
C ARG A 63 5.73 1.83 10.87
N VAL A 64 6.18 0.86 11.65
CA VAL A 64 6.59 -0.42 11.13
C VAL A 64 5.49 -1.46 11.35
N PHE A 65 5.33 -2.37 10.41
CA PHE A 65 4.53 -3.57 10.56
C PHE A 65 5.43 -4.73 10.96
N LEU A 66 5.18 -5.34 12.12
CA LEU A 66 5.83 -6.58 12.54
C LEU A 66 5.03 -7.77 12.00
N HIS A 67 5.69 -8.70 11.31
CA HIS A 67 5.03 -9.92 10.83
C HIS A 67 4.48 -10.72 12.04
N PRO A 68 3.23 -11.18 12.04
CA PRO A 68 2.58 -11.83 13.19
C PRO A 68 3.34 -13.04 13.75
N ASP A 69 4.01 -13.79 12.88
CA ASP A 69 4.82 -14.95 13.28
C ASP A 69 6.15 -14.57 13.95
N SER A 70 6.47 -13.27 14.06
CA SER A 70 7.71 -12.83 14.70
C SER A 70 7.60 -12.82 16.23
N PRO A 71 8.66 -13.23 16.95
CA PRO A 71 9.88 -13.84 16.46
C PRO A 71 9.69 -15.34 16.17
N ALA A 72 10.31 -15.85 15.10
CA ALA A 72 10.33 -17.27 14.79
C ALA A 72 11.72 -17.76 14.34
N PRO A 73 12.02 -19.07 14.48
CA PRO A 73 13.31 -19.63 14.06
C PRO A 73 13.55 -19.52 12.55
N GLY A 74 14.81 -19.46 12.11
CA GLY A 74 15.14 -19.40 10.68
C GLY A 74 14.49 -20.52 9.84
N ARG A 75 14.37 -21.74 10.39
CA ARG A 75 13.68 -22.86 9.72
C ARG A 75 12.19 -22.61 9.45
N HIS A 76 11.52 -21.79 10.27
CA HIS A 76 10.12 -21.41 10.07
C HIS A 76 9.98 -20.54 8.83
N TRP A 77 10.79 -19.49 8.77
CA TRP A 77 10.77 -18.49 7.69
C TRP A 77 11.18 -19.06 6.33
N MET A 78 12.06 -20.06 6.30
CA MET A 78 12.52 -20.70 5.07
C MET A 78 11.60 -21.83 4.57
N LYS A 79 10.48 -22.13 5.25
CA LYS A 79 9.56 -23.21 4.85
C LYS A 79 8.78 -22.89 3.56
N GLY A 80 8.61 -21.62 3.23
CA GLY A 80 7.87 -21.18 2.04
C GLY A 80 7.79 -19.66 1.95
N PRO A 81 6.94 -19.13 1.04
CA PRO A 81 6.76 -17.69 0.90
C PRO A 81 6.17 -17.04 2.15
N ILE A 82 6.80 -15.96 2.60
CA ILE A 82 6.37 -15.11 3.71
C ILE A 82 5.45 -14.04 3.14
N SER A 83 4.23 -13.93 3.67
CA SER A 83 3.19 -13.04 3.15
C SER A 83 2.83 -11.95 4.15
N PHE A 84 2.86 -10.69 3.70
CA PHE A 84 2.52 -9.52 4.51
C PHE A 84 1.09 -9.02 4.21
N ASP A 85 0.12 -9.94 4.13
CA ASP A 85 -1.28 -9.68 3.74
C ASP A 85 -2.08 -8.88 4.77
N LYS A 86 -1.63 -8.88 6.03
CA LYS A 86 -2.24 -8.13 7.13
C LYS A 86 -1.82 -6.66 7.18
N ILE A 87 -0.86 -6.21 6.35
CA ILE A 87 -0.51 -4.78 6.25
C ILE A 87 -1.74 -3.97 5.83
N LYS A 88 -1.99 -2.90 6.58
CA LYS A 88 -3.01 -1.90 6.25
C LYS A 88 -2.39 -0.50 6.21
N LEU A 89 -2.73 0.24 5.16
CA LEU A 89 -2.31 1.62 4.94
C LEU A 89 -3.44 2.58 5.29
N THR A 90 -3.12 3.64 6.03
CA THR A 90 -4.07 4.68 6.43
C THR A 90 -3.50 6.07 6.15
N ASN A 91 -4.39 7.04 5.89
CA ASN A 91 -4.06 8.47 5.87
C ASN A 91 -4.50 9.18 7.17
N ASN A 92 -4.99 8.44 8.16
CA ASN A 92 -5.33 8.98 9.47
C ASN A 92 -4.07 9.11 10.34
N GLN A 93 -3.59 10.34 10.54
CA GLN A 93 -2.43 10.64 11.38
C GLN A 93 -2.64 10.24 12.85
N MET A 94 -3.89 10.16 13.30
CA MET A 94 -4.27 9.78 14.66
C MET A 94 -4.65 8.29 14.78
N ASP A 95 -4.22 7.44 13.85
CA ASP A 95 -4.56 6.00 13.92
C ASP A 95 -3.97 5.36 15.19
N THR A 96 -4.79 4.63 15.95
CA THR A 96 -4.37 3.92 17.17
C THR A 96 -4.32 2.41 16.99
N ARG A 97 -4.56 1.90 15.78
CA ARG A 97 -4.68 0.46 15.47
C ARG A 97 -3.38 -0.14 14.94
N GLY A 98 -2.29 0.63 14.96
CA GLY A 98 -0.98 0.18 14.48
C GLY A 98 -0.89 0.04 12.96
N HIS A 99 -1.78 0.69 12.19
CA HIS A 99 -1.66 0.73 10.73
C HIS A 99 -0.47 1.61 10.32
N ILE A 100 0.12 1.32 9.15
CA ILE A 100 1.17 2.17 8.58
C ILE A 100 0.50 3.44 8.05
N ILE A 101 0.92 4.59 8.57
CA ILE A 101 0.39 5.88 8.16
C ILE A 101 1.21 6.42 6.99
N VAL A 102 0.54 6.88 5.94
CA VAL A 102 1.16 7.48 4.75
C VAL A 102 0.39 8.72 4.31
N ASN A 103 1.11 9.69 3.75
CA ASN A 103 0.51 10.85 3.12
C ASN A 103 -0.01 10.46 1.74
N SER A 104 -1.22 10.92 1.42
CA SER A 104 -1.78 10.69 0.09
C SER A 104 -0.98 11.48 -0.96
N MET A 105 -0.93 10.98 -2.18
CA MET A 105 -0.23 11.58 -3.32
C MET A 105 1.30 11.66 -3.19
N HIS A 106 1.89 10.83 -2.32
CA HIS A 106 3.33 10.68 -2.15
C HIS A 106 3.78 9.29 -2.60
N LYS A 107 5.05 9.18 -3.01
CA LYS A 107 5.66 7.96 -3.53
C LYS A 107 6.42 7.23 -2.41
N TYR A 108 6.15 5.95 -2.25
CA TYR A 108 6.72 5.11 -1.20
C TYR A 108 7.39 3.86 -1.77
N GLN A 109 8.50 3.48 -1.15
CA GLN A 109 9.22 2.24 -1.37
C GLN A 109 9.06 1.37 -0.11
N PRO A 110 8.38 0.21 -0.21
CA PRO A 110 8.43 -0.79 0.85
C PRO A 110 9.85 -1.25 1.14
N GLN A 111 10.19 -1.30 2.43
CA GLN A 111 11.45 -1.82 2.92
C GLN A 111 11.15 -2.96 3.89
N ILE A 112 11.84 -4.08 3.74
CA ILE A 112 11.61 -5.29 4.53
C ILE A 112 12.89 -5.55 5.30
N SER A 113 12.81 -5.44 6.63
CA SER A 113 13.94 -5.67 7.53
C SER A 113 13.85 -7.02 8.21
N ILE A 114 14.94 -7.77 8.17
CA ILE A 114 15.14 -9.01 8.91
C ILE A 114 16.00 -8.69 10.14
N LEU A 115 15.46 -8.91 11.33
CA LEU A 115 16.14 -8.72 12.60
C LEU A 115 16.51 -10.07 13.18
N LYS A 116 17.81 -10.36 13.33
CA LYS A 116 18.26 -11.53 14.08
C LYS A 116 18.36 -11.19 15.58
N HIS A 117 17.70 -11.97 16.44
CA HIS A 117 17.77 -11.82 17.89
C HIS A 117 19.06 -12.40 18.48
N ASN A 118 19.45 -11.91 19.66
CA ASN A 118 20.65 -12.34 20.41
C ASN A 118 21.99 -12.14 19.66
N SER A 119 22.04 -11.17 18.76
CA SER A 119 23.24 -10.74 18.03
C SER A 119 23.33 -9.22 18.14
N VAL A 120 24.52 -8.69 18.47
CA VAL A 120 24.72 -7.26 18.81
C VAL A 120 24.31 -6.31 17.67
N GLU A 121 24.49 -6.71 16.41
CA GLU A 121 23.98 -5.95 15.24
C GLU A 121 23.70 -6.90 14.08
N LYS A 122 22.43 -7.20 13.75
CA LYS A 122 22.07 -7.85 12.47
C LYS A 122 20.66 -7.48 12.02
N ARG A 123 20.46 -6.19 11.71
CA ARG A 123 19.32 -5.74 10.89
C ARG A 123 19.79 -5.71 9.43
N GLU A 124 19.18 -6.54 8.60
CA GLU A 124 19.37 -6.48 7.15
C GLU A 124 18.08 -5.95 6.52
N THR A 125 18.18 -4.95 5.64
CA THR A 125 17.02 -4.30 5.01
C THR A 125 17.07 -4.50 3.50
N PHE A 126 15.95 -4.98 2.95
CA PHE A 126 15.78 -5.28 1.53
C PHE A 126 14.70 -4.36 0.94
N SER A 127 14.92 -3.88 -0.28
CA SER A 127 13.96 -3.05 -1.02
C SER A 127 13.93 -3.46 -2.48
N PHE A 128 12.73 -3.57 -3.03
CA PHE A 128 12.49 -4.02 -4.40
C PHE A 128 11.88 -2.86 -5.19
N PRO A 129 12.60 -2.26 -6.16
CA PRO A 129 12.13 -1.08 -6.89
C PRO A 129 10.73 -1.24 -7.52
N GLU A 130 10.42 -2.43 -8.01
CA GLU A 130 9.13 -2.82 -8.60
C GLU A 130 7.94 -2.74 -7.63
N THR A 131 8.20 -2.68 -6.32
CA THR A 131 7.17 -2.53 -5.28
C THR A 131 6.87 -1.07 -4.93
N THR A 132 7.54 -0.11 -5.57
CA THR A 132 7.28 1.32 -5.39
C THR A 132 5.85 1.67 -5.81
N PHE A 133 5.18 2.53 -5.04
CA PHE A 133 3.83 3.00 -5.36
C PHE A 133 3.57 4.43 -4.93
N ILE A 134 2.55 5.07 -5.52
CA ILE A 134 1.99 6.33 -5.03
C ILE A 134 0.76 6.04 -4.19
N ALA A 135 0.71 6.53 -2.95
CA ALA A 135 -0.46 6.43 -2.09
C ALA A 135 -1.58 7.32 -2.63
N VAL A 136 -2.82 6.84 -2.68
CA VAL A 136 -3.96 7.58 -3.22
C VAL A 136 -5.22 7.26 -2.44
N THR A 137 -6.14 8.22 -2.29
CA THR A 137 -7.48 7.93 -1.73
C THR A 137 -8.39 7.32 -2.79
N ALA A 138 -8.12 7.60 -4.07
CA ALA A 138 -8.84 7.10 -5.23
C ALA A 138 -7.89 6.77 -6.38
N TYR A 139 -8.20 5.73 -7.17
CA TYR A 139 -7.41 5.43 -8.36
C TYR A 139 -7.51 6.57 -9.37
N GLN A 140 -6.35 6.99 -9.89
CA GLN A 140 -6.26 8.07 -10.86
C GLN A 140 -6.10 7.55 -12.29
N ASN A 141 -5.32 6.48 -12.46
CA ASN A 141 -5.09 5.84 -13.76
C ASN A 141 -6.07 4.67 -13.95
N HIS A 142 -6.97 4.78 -14.93
CA HIS A 142 -7.98 3.76 -15.24
C HIS A 142 -7.37 2.39 -15.61
N ARG A 143 -6.15 2.35 -16.18
CA ARG A 143 -5.45 1.10 -16.48
C ARG A 143 -5.08 0.36 -15.19
N ILE A 144 -4.70 1.10 -14.15
CA ILE A 144 -4.48 0.51 -12.83
C ILE A 144 -5.79 -0.01 -12.25
N THR A 145 -6.89 0.75 -12.34
CA THR A 145 -8.20 0.28 -11.87
C THR A 145 -8.59 -1.04 -12.54
N SER A 146 -8.45 -1.12 -13.87
CA SER A 146 -8.75 -2.32 -14.67
C SER A 146 -7.90 -3.51 -14.23
N LEU A 147 -6.58 -3.32 -14.11
CA LEU A 147 -5.67 -4.34 -13.61
C LEU A 147 -6.02 -4.81 -12.19
N LYS A 148 -6.45 -3.89 -11.31
CA LYS A 148 -6.87 -4.22 -9.94
C LYS A 148 -8.15 -5.03 -9.93
N ILE A 149 -9.12 -4.67 -10.78
CA ILE A 149 -10.37 -5.42 -10.95
C ILE A 149 -10.07 -6.84 -11.44
N GLU A 150 -9.28 -6.97 -12.50
CA GLU A 150 -8.92 -8.25 -13.13
C GLU A 150 -8.14 -9.17 -12.18
N ARG A 151 -7.19 -8.64 -11.41
CA ARG A 151 -6.25 -9.46 -10.63
C ARG A 151 -6.63 -9.67 -9.18
N ASN A 152 -7.40 -8.77 -8.56
CA ASN A 152 -7.76 -8.89 -7.14
C ASN A 152 -9.01 -9.78 -6.98
N PRO A 153 -8.94 -10.96 -6.34
CA PRO A 153 -10.10 -11.84 -6.16
C PRO A 153 -11.30 -11.15 -5.50
N PHE A 154 -11.05 -10.19 -4.61
CA PHE A 154 -12.08 -9.43 -3.91
C PHE A 154 -12.78 -8.38 -4.80
N ALA A 155 -12.33 -8.20 -6.05
CA ALA A 155 -12.94 -7.31 -7.03
C ALA A 155 -13.63 -8.07 -8.18
N LYS A 156 -13.87 -9.39 -8.02
CA LYS A 156 -14.47 -10.24 -9.06
C LYS A 156 -15.82 -9.70 -9.56
N GLY A 157 -16.65 -9.13 -8.68
CA GLY A 157 -17.96 -8.56 -9.03
C GLY A 157 -17.93 -7.36 -9.99
N PHE A 158 -16.76 -6.83 -10.33
CA PHE A 158 -16.60 -5.76 -11.31
C PHE A 158 -16.01 -6.24 -12.65
N ARG A 159 -15.73 -7.54 -12.80
CA ARG A 159 -15.02 -8.09 -13.99
C ARG A 159 -15.95 -8.33 -15.17
N GLU A 160 -17.21 -8.66 -14.92
CA GLU A 160 -18.20 -8.96 -15.95
C GLU A 160 -19.49 -8.23 -15.61
N GLY A 161 -19.97 -7.45 -16.58
CA GLY A 161 -21.24 -6.75 -16.55
C GLY A 161 -22.37 -7.64 -17.04
N ASP A 162 -22.78 -8.61 -16.22
CA ASP A 162 -24.04 -9.33 -16.40
C ASP A 162 -25.09 -8.68 -15.50
N VAL A 163 -25.87 -7.72 -16.04
CA VAL A 163 -27.27 -7.87 -16.48
C VAL A 163 -27.81 -6.52 -16.98
N ASP A 164 -28.36 -6.54 -18.19
CA ASP A 164 -29.32 -5.65 -18.85
C ASP A 164 -29.10 -4.12 -18.94
N ASP A 165 -29.31 -3.66 -20.18
CA ASP A 165 -29.21 -2.31 -20.73
C ASP A 165 -30.20 -1.28 -20.14
N GLU A 166 -30.89 -1.59 -19.04
CA GLU A 166 -31.82 -0.69 -18.34
C GLU A 166 -31.22 -0.02 -17.08
N MET A 167 -30.06 -0.44 -16.58
CA MET A 167 -29.42 0.13 -15.37
C MET A 167 -28.25 1.09 -15.62
N ARG A 168 -28.12 1.68 -16.82
CA ARG A 168 -27.17 2.79 -17.05
C ARG A 168 -27.42 4.00 -16.12
N GLY A 169 -28.62 4.13 -15.55
CA GLY A 169 -28.94 5.14 -14.52
C GLY A 169 -28.37 4.84 -13.12
N HIS A 170 -28.14 3.57 -12.78
CA HIS A 170 -27.68 3.16 -11.44
C HIS A 170 -26.16 3.03 -11.30
N LEU A 171 -25.40 3.09 -12.40
CA LEU A 171 -23.96 3.33 -12.37
C LEU A 171 -23.58 4.70 -11.75
N ASN A 172 -24.57 5.57 -11.50
CA ASN A 172 -24.40 6.80 -10.73
C ASN A 172 -24.48 6.60 -9.20
N LEU A 173 -24.91 5.43 -8.69
CA LEU A 173 -25.07 5.22 -7.25
C LEU A 173 -23.75 4.94 -6.49
N PHE A 174 -22.69 4.55 -7.19
CA PHE A 174 -21.34 4.38 -6.61
C PHE A 174 -20.32 5.45 -7.04
N LYS A 175 -20.74 6.41 -7.86
CA LYS A 175 -19.99 7.67 -8.06
C LYS A 175 -19.92 8.60 -6.84
N PRO A 176 -20.84 8.64 -5.85
CA PRO A 176 -20.78 9.66 -4.82
C PRO A 176 -19.60 9.47 -3.85
N PHE A 177 -19.03 8.25 -3.75
CA PHE A 177 -17.80 8.06 -2.97
C PHE A 177 -16.53 8.55 -3.68
N PHE A 178 -16.59 8.82 -4.99
CA PHE A 178 -15.44 9.28 -5.79
C PHE A 178 -15.56 10.72 -6.32
N SER A 179 -16.72 11.37 -6.23
CA SER A 179 -16.91 12.77 -6.68
C SER A 179 -17.19 13.81 -5.58
N SER A 180 -17.35 13.43 -4.31
CA SER A 180 -17.83 14.35 -3.25
C SER A 180 -16.77 15.26 -2.58
N ILE A 181 -15.60 15.51 -3.18
CA ILE A 181 -14.64 16.53 -2.66
C ILE A 181 -14.21 17.50 -3.77
N SER A 182 -15.08 17.74 -4.75
CA SER A 182 -14.81 18.70 -5.85
C SER A 182 -15.58 20.02 -5.73
N SER A 183 -16.40 20.19 -4.70
CA SER A 183 -17.18 21.41 -4.52
C SER A 183 -16.96 21.95 -3.12
N HIS A 184 -15.95 22.80 -2.96
CA HIS A 184 -15.89 23.96 -2.04
C HIS A 184 -14.52 24.65 -2.21
N PHE A 185 -14.37 25.37 -3.31
CA PHE A 185 -13.49 26.54 -3.40
C PHE A 185 -14.15 27.48 -4.41
N GLN A 186 -15.13 28.26 -3.93
CA GLN A 186 -15.53 29.47 -4.61
C GLN A 186 -14.47 30.53 -4.30
N TYR A 187 -13.97 31.16 -5.35
CA TYR A 187 -13.19 32.38 -5.28
C TYR A 187 -14.02 33.49 -4.64
N SER A 188 -13.41 34.21 -3.70
CA SER A 188 -13.69 35.61 -3.37
C SER A 188 -12.34 36.30 -3.26
#